data_AF-A0A7W7INZ3-F1
#
_entry.id   AF-A0A7W7INZ3-F1
#
_cell.length_a   1.000
_cell.length_b   1.000
_cell.length_c   1.000
_cell.angle_alpha   90.00
_cell.angle_beta   90.00
_cell.angle_gamma   90.00
#
_symmetry.space_group_name_H-M   'P 1'
#
loop_
_entity.id
_entity.type
_entity.pdbx_description
1 polymer ?
#
loop_
_entity_poly.entity_id
_entity_poly.type
_entity_poly.pdbx_seq_one_letter_code
_entity_poly.pdbx_strand_id
1 'polypeptide(L)' 'MTIAPIDCRCVAWFDEVLDNDAYGTTRGSGVLRLTEDGWKIEQYVLSFAVPNDRARAVVDAIKAD' A
#
# COMPACT_ATOMS: atom_id res chain seq x y z
N MET A 1 17.08 -3.73 2.10
CA MET A 1 16.97 -2.82 0.94
C MET A 1 17.19 -3.67 -0.30
N THR A 2 16.17 -3.82 -1.14
CA THR A 2 16.26 -4.60 -2.38
C THR A 2 16.17 -3.64 -3.55
N ILE A 3 17.11 -3.72 -4.48
CA ILE A 3 17.05 -2.96 -5.73
C ILE A 3 16.26 -3.82 -6.71
N ALA A 4 15.12 -3.31 -7.19
CA ALA A 4 14.37 -3.99 -8.22
C ALA A 4 15.20 -3.99 -9.53
N PRO A 5 15.27 -5.12 -10.27
CA PRO A 5 16.01 -5.21 -11.52
C PRO A 5 15.22 -4.57 -12.67
N ILE A 6 14.88 -3.29 -12.53
CA ILE A 6 14.16 -2.49 -13.52
C ILE A 6 15.12 -1.47 -14.13
N ASP A 7 15.04 -1.30 -15.45
CA ASP A 7 15.77 -0.25 -16.14
C ASP A 7 15.37 1.13 -15.60
N CYS A 8 16.27 2.10 -15.66
CA CYS A 8 15.97 3.49 -15.34
C CYS A 8 14.81 3.98 -16.22
N ARG A 9 13.64 4.15 -15.61
CA ARG A 9 12.38 4.52 -16.28
C ARG A 9 11.70 5.64 -15.49
N CYS A 10 10.73 6.30 -16.14
CA CYS A 10 9.87 7.25 -15.44
C CYS A 10 9.03 6.50 -14.40
N VAL A 11 9.11 6.98 -13.16
CA VAL A 11 8.28 6.50 -12.05
C VAL A 11 7.37 7.61 -11.57
N ALA A 12 6.19 7.23 -11.09
CA ALA A 12 5.24 8.12 -10.44
C ALA A 12 4.79 7.50 -9.13
N TRP A 13 4.55 8.34 -8.13
CA TRP A 13 3.93 7.93 -6.87
C TRP A 13 2.48 8.36 -6.87
N PHE A 14 1.63 7.53 -6.27
CA PHE A 14 0.24 7.89 -6.02
C PHE A 14 -0.12 7.62 -4.58
N ASP A 15 -1.16 8.33 -4.15
CA ASP A 15 -1.74 8.27 -2.83
C ASP A 15 -3.25 8.52 -2.98
N GLU A 16 -4.06 7.59 -2.51
CA GLU A 16 -5.50 7.59 -2.68
C GLU A 16 -6.22 7.23 -1.38
N VAL A 17 -7.42 7.77 -1.23
CA VAL A 17 -8.34 7.40 -0.17
C VAL A 17 -9.44 6.56 -0.77
N LEU A 18 -9.68 5.38 -0.19
CA LEU A 18 -10.64 4.40 -0.65
C LEU A 18 -11.63 4.09 0.47
N ASP A 19 -12.89 3.87 0.10
CA ASP A 19 -13.90 3.35 1.01
C ASP A 19 -14.09 1.85 0.77
N ASN A 20 -14.09 1.06 1.83
CA ASN A 20 -14.17 -0.40 1.77
C ASN A 20 -15.20 -0.93 2.77
N ASP A 21 -16.07 -1.82 2.31
CA ASP A 21 -17.16 -2.36 3.13
C ASP A 21 -16.69 -3.09 4.41
N ALA A 22 -15.51 -3.71 4.39
CA ALA A 22 -14.97 -4.47 5.51
C ALA A 22 -14.00 -3.65 6.38
N TYR A 23 -13.18 -2.81 5.77
CA TYR A 23 -12.09 -2.07 6.44
C TYR A 23 -12.41 -0.60 6.69
N GLY A 24 -13.56 -0.10 6.21
CA GLY A 24 -13.91 1.30 6.23
C GLY A 24 -12.99 2.14 5.34
N THR A 25 -12.64 3.33 5.80
CA THR A 25 -11.73 4.23 5.09
C THR A 25 -10.30 3.69 5.12
N THR A 26 -9.75 3.47 3.94
CA THR A 26 -8.38 2.99 3.73
C THR A 26 -7.58 3.98 2.89
N ARG A 27 -6.25 3.89 2.99
CA ARG A 27 -5.32 4.68 2.19
C ARG A 27 -4.44 3.75 1.36
N GLY A 28 -4.61 3.84 0.04
CA GLY A 28 -3.78 3.17 -0.95
C GLY A 28 -2.61 4.06 -1.33
N SER A 29 -1.41 3.52 -1.37
CA SER A 29 -0.24 4.24 -1.86
C SER A 29 0.66 3.31 -2.65
N GLY A 30 1.41 3.86 -3.61
CA GLY A 30 2.23 3.00 -4.44
C GLY A 30 3.10 3.72 -5.44
N VAL A 31 3.78 2.90 -6.25
CA VAL A 31 4.68 3.32 -7.30
C VAL A 31 4.18 2.76 -8.62
N LEU A 32 4.12 3.63 -9.62
CA LEU A 32 3.86 3.29 -11.00
C LEU A 32 5.16 3.40 -11.81
N ARG A 33 5.36 2.50 -12.75
CA ARG A 33 6.38 2.60 -13.79
C ARG A 33 5.72 2.79 -15.15
N LEU A 34 6.27 3.68 -15.96
CA LEU A 34 5.86 3.83 -17.35
C LEU A 34 6.51 2.74 -18.21
N THR A 35 5.69 1.91 -18.84
CA THR A 35 6.08 0.91 -19.85
C THR A 35 5.61 1.34 -21.23
N GLU A 36 6.00 0.57 -22.26
CA GLU A 36 5.51 0.79 -23.63
C GLU A 36 3.99 0.61 -23.75
N ASP A 37 3.41 -0.23 -22.88
CA ASP A 37 1.97 -0.46 -22.77
C ASP A 37 1.26 0.51 -21.80
N GLY A 38 1.96 1.55 -21.34
CA GLY A 38 1.46 2.54 -20.38
C GLY A 38 1.89 2.30 -18.94
N TRP A 39 1.16 2.88 -17.99
CA TRP A 39 1.51 2.82 -16.56
C TRP A 39 1.18 1.45 -15.96
N LYS A 40 2.14 0.88 -15.21
CA LYS A 40 1.98 -0.37 -14.45
C LYS A 40 2.32 -0.14 -12.98
N ILE A 41 1.63 -0.84 -12.09
CA ILE A 41 1.89 -0.80 -10.64
C ILE A 41 3.10 -1.68 -10.34
N GLU A 42 4.13 -1.09 -9.74
CA GLU A 42 5.32 -1.81 -9.24
C GLU A 42 5.19 -2.14 -7.75
N GLN A 43 4.53 -1.27 -7.00
CA GLN A 43 4.24 -1.50 -5.58
C GLN A 43 2.88 -0.89 -5.24
N TYR A 44 2.11 -1.63 -4.45
CA TYR A 44 0.85 -1.17 -3.86
C TYR A 44 0.83 -1.51 -2.37
N VAL A 45 0.53 -0.53 -1.54
CA VAL A 45 0.36 -0.68 -0.10
C VAL A 45 -1.02 -0.16 0.25
N LEU A 46 -1.86 -1.04 0.79
CA LEU A 46 -3.12 -0.66 1.42
C LEU A 46 -2.92 -0.56 2.93
N SER A 47 -3.36 0.55 3.51
CA SER A 47 -3.34 0.76 4.95
C SER A 47 -4.72 1.18 5.45
N PHE A 48 -5.06 0.77 6.65
CA PHE A 48 -6.24 1.24 7.37
C PHE A 48 -5.81 1.70 8.76
N ALA A 49 -6.46 2.75 9.28
CA ALA A 49 -6.10 3.32 10.57
C ALA A 49 -6.69 2.46 11.70
N VAL A 50 -5.87 2.18 12.71
CA VAL A 50 -6.32 1.53 13.95
C VAL A 50 -6.36 2.59 15.06
N PRO A 51 -7.53 2.82 15.70
CA PRO A 51 -7.62 3.70 16.86
C PRO A 51 -6.65 3.29 17.97
N ASN A 52 -6.05 4.28 18.64
CA ASN A 52 -5.00 4.03 19.65
C ASN A 52 -5.46 3.13 20.81
N ASP A 53 -6.73 3.25 21.22
CA ASP A 53 -7.35 2.41 22.26
C ASP A 53 -7.52 0.94 21.83
N ARG A 54 -7.46 0.66 20.52
CA ARG A 54 -7.59 -0.68 19.93
C ARG A 54 -6.27 -1.28 19.44
N ALA A 55 -5.19 -0.50 19.39
CA ALA A 55 -3.90 -0.93 18.86
C ALA A 55 -3.35 -2.20 19.53
N ARG A 56 -3.47 -2.32 20.87
CA ARG A 56 -2.98 -3.50 21.60
C ARG A 56 -3.69 -4.79 21.18
N ALA A 57 -5.01 -4.74 21.05
CA ALA A 57 -5.80 -5.92 20.65
C ALA A 57 -5.43 -6.40 19.23
N VAL A 58 -5.17 -5.46 18.30
CA VAL A 58 -4.72 -5.80 16.95
C VAL A 58 -3.34 -6.44 16.97
N VAL A 59 -2.40 -5.90 17.75
CA VAL A 59 -1.04 -6.47 17.88
C VAL A 59 -1.08 -7.87 18.49
N ASP A 60 -1.92 -8.09 19.50
CA ASP A 60 -2.05 -9.39 20.15
C ASP A 60 -2.63 -10.45 19.19
N ALA A 61 -3.58 -10.06 18.33
CA ALA A 61 -4.10 -10.94 17.28
C ALA A 61 -3.02 -11.31 16.25
N ILE A 62 -2.23 -10.34 15.77
CA ILE A 62 -1.16 -10.59 14.78
C ILE A 62 -0.08 -11.54 15.31
N LYS A 63 0.23 -11.49 16.62
CA LYS A 63 1.25 -12.37 17.23
C LYS A 63 0.78 -13.80 17.48
N ALA A 64 -0.53 -14.04 17.44
CA ALA A 64 -1.11 -15.35 17.70
C ALA A 64 -1.08 -16.26 16.45
N ASP A 65 -0.80 -15.70 15.27
CA ASP A 65 -0.54 -16.38 14.00
C ASP A 65 0.97 -16.68 13.80
#